data_AF-A0AAV5SPL3-F1
#
_entry.id   AF-A0AAV5SPL3-F1
#
_cell.length_a   1.000
_cell.length_b   1.000
_cell.length_c   1.000
_cell.angle_alpha   90.00
_cell.angle_beta   90.00
_cell.angle_gamma   90.00
#
_symmetry.space_group_name_H-M   'P 1'
#
loop_
_entity.id
_entity.type
_entity.pdbx_description
1 polymer ?
#
loop_
_entity_poly.entity_id
_entity_poly.type
_entity_poly.pdbx_seq_one_letter_code
_entity_poly.pdbx_strand_id
1 'polypeptide(L)' 'SCADWINNGFCDNTGYTLAQRQSYCGILCGLCTSDGQPINSCVDDATPNCVGWASNGFCTSTGYSTEIKKAYCCKTCA' A
#
# COMPACT_ATOMS: atom_id res chain seq x y z
N SER A 1 -4.83 -15.65 17.55
CA SER A 1 -5.07 -14.21 17.78
C SER A 1 -4.01 -13.40 17.02
N CYS A 2 -4.15 -12.09 16.88
CA CYS A 2 -3.06 -11.29 16.29
C CYS A 2 -1.76 -11.37 17.10
N ALA A 3 -1.85 -11.47 18.43
CA ALA A 3 -0.66 -11.66 19.26
C ALA A 3 0.14 -12.92 18.86
N ASP A 4 -0.55 -14.04 18.63
CA ASP A 4 0.11 -15.28 18.21
C ASP A 4 0.72 -15.16 16.81
N TRP A 5 0.01 -14.52 15.89
CA TRP A 5 0.48 -14.36 14.51
C TRP A 5 1.72 -13.47 14.43
N ILE A 6 1.72 -12.37 15.20
CA ILE A 6 2.86 -11.45 15.28
C ILE A 6 4.08 -12.17 15.86
N ASN A 7 3.90 -12.95 16.94
CA ASN A 7 4.97 -13.77 17.53
C ASN A 7 5.55 -14.80 16.54
N ASN A 8 4.77 -15.21 15.53
CA ASN A 8 5.21 -16.11 14.46
C ASN A 8 5.70 -15.37 13.20
N GLY A 9 5.99 -14.07 13.29
CA GLY A 9 6.57 -13.28 12.20
C GLY A 9 5.58 -12.86 11.11
N PHE A 10 4.28 -12.84 11.40
CA PHE A 10 3.25 -12.50 10.42
C PHE A 10 3.45 -11.12 9.76
N CYS A 11 3.87 -10.11 10.52
CA CYS A 11 3.98 -8.72 10.01
C CYS A 11 5.03 -8.56 8.89
N ASP A 12 6.06 -9.41 8.88
CA ASP A 12 7.16 -9.37 7.90
C ASP A 12 7.07 -10.50 6.87
N ASN A 13 6.07 -11.37 6.99
CA ASN A 13 5.91 -12.51 6.10
C ASN A 13 5.51 -12.06 4.68
N THR A 14 6.48 -12.13 3.76
CA THR A 14 6.32 -11.75 2.34
C THR A 14 5.48 -12.73 1.54
N GLY A 15 5.15 -13.90 2.09
CA GLY A 15 4.15 -14.83 1.53
C GLY A 15 2.72 -14.29 1.64
N TYR A 16 2.47 -13.32 2.52
CA TYR A 16 1.23 -12.55 2.55
C TYR A 16 1.44 -11.20 1.86
N THR A 17 0.43 -10.74 1.12
CA THR A 17 0.42 -9.39 0.55
C THR A 17 0.35 -8.34 1.65
N LEU A 18 0.82 -7.11 1.37
CA LEU A 18 0.69 -5.99 2.30
C LEU A 18 -0.77 -5.77 2.73
N ALA A 19 -1.72 -5.86 1.78
CA ALA A 19 -3.14 -5.72 2.05
C ALA A 19 -3.67 -6.80 3.01
N GLN A 20 -3.22 -8.05 2.88
CA GLN A 20 -3.57 -9.12 3.82
C GLN A 20 -2.99 -8.84 5.21
N ARG A 21 -1.75 -8.37 5.30
CA ARG A 21 -1.13 -8.02 6.59
C ARG A 21 -1.82 -6.83 7.27
N GLN A 22 -2.25 -5.85 6.49
CA GLN A 22 -3.08 -4.72 6.95
C GLN A 22 -4.46 -5.17 7.44
N SER A 23 -5.13 -6.05 6.69
CA SER A 23 -6.47 -6.54 7.01
C SER A 23 -6.52 -7.38 8.29
N TYR A 24 -5.54 -8.28 8.49
CA TYR A 24 -5.58 -9.20 9.63
C TYR A 24 -5.08 -8.57 10.93
N CYS A 25 -3.89 -7.95 10.93
CA CYS A 25 -3.26 -7.45 12.15
C CYS A 25 -2.64 -6.06 11.96
N GLY A 26 -3.19 -5.25 11.03
CA GLY A 26 -2.54 -4.04 10.56
C GLY A 26 -2.15 -3.04 11.65
N ILE A 27 -3.03 -2.77 12.62
CA ILE A 27 -2.72 -1.83 13.72
C ILE A 27 -1.54 -2.33 14.55
N LEU A 28 -1.58 -3.60 14.99
CA LEU A 28 -0.53 -4.19 15.82
C LEU A 28 0.79 -4.44 15.05
N CYS A 29 0.71 -4.64 13.73
CA CYS A 29 1.87 -4.69 12.84
C CYS A 29 2.43 -3.31 12.46
N GLY A 30 1.82 -2.21 12.92
CA GLY A 30 2.23 -0.85 12.52
C GLY A 30 1.97 -0.55 11.04
N LEU A 31 1.08 -1.30 10.39
CA LEU A 31 0.70 -1.16 8.99
C LEU A 31 -0.63 -0.41 8.80
N CYS A 32 -1.33 -0.09 9.90
CA CYS A 32 -2.55 0.72 9.92
C CYS A 32 -2.45 1.82 11.00
N THR A 33 -3.17 2.92 10.81
CA THR A 33 -3.34 3.97 11.81
C THR A 33 -4.11 3.45 13.04
N SER A 34 -4.17 4.23 14.11
CA SER A 34 -5.00 3.92 15.28
C SER A 34 -6.49 3.75 14.93
N ASP A 35 -6.94 4.35 13.82
CA ASP A 35 -8.32 4.26 13.33
C ASP A 35 -8.53 3.07 12.37
N GLY A 36 -7.55 2.16 12.28
CA GLY A 36 -7.62 0.98 11.44
C GLY A 36 -7.45 1.25 9.94
N GLN A 37 -7.11 2.49 9.56
CA GLN A 37 -6.88 2.82 8.14
C GLN A 37 -5.51 2.31 7.72
N PRO A 38 -5.39 1.65 6.55
CA PRO A 38 -4.09 1.25 6.01
C PRO A 38 -3.12 2.43 5.99
N ILE A 39 -1.95 2.27 6.62
CA ILE A 39 -0.81 3.13 6.35
C ILE A 39 -0.36 2.73 4.97
N ASN A 40 -0.90 3.44 3.98
CA ASN A 40 -0.43 3.29 2.63
C ASN A 40 1.02 3.80 2.61
N SER A 41 1.96 3.00 2.09
CA SER A 41 3.33 3.46 1.87
C SER A 41 3.36 4.66 0.90
N CYS A 42 2.24 4.89 0.20
CA CYS A 42 1.98 6.02 -0.65
C CYS A 42 1.50 7.24 0.13
N VAL A 43 2.43 7.91 0.82
CA VAL A 43 2.13 9.15 1.55
C VAL A 43 2.03 10.34 0.60
N ASP A 44 2.78 10.30 -0.51
CA ASP A 44 2.80 11.37 -1.50
C ASP A 44 3.09 10.83 -2.92
N ASP A 45 2.90 11.70 -3.91
CA ASP A 45 3.37 11.46 -5.27
C ASP A 45 4.82 11.92 -5.43
N ALA A 46 5.63 11.16 -6.16
CA ALA A 46 7.00 11.53 -6.46
C ALA A 46 7.09 12.66 -7.51
N THR A 47 5.98 12.98 -8.18
CA THR A 47 5.93 13.96 -9.26
C THR A 47 4.63 14.76 -9.24
N PRO A 48 4.67 16.07 -9.54
CA PRO A 48 3.47 16.90 -9.61
C PRO A 48 2.56 16.56 -10.80
N ASN A 49 3.03 15.76 -11.77
CA ASN A 49 2.28 15.43 -12.98
C ASN A 49 1.18 14.37 -12.76
N CYS A 50 1.10 13.80 -11.56
CA CYS A 50 0.24 12.65 -11.30
C CYS A 50 -1.24 12.89 -11.58
N VAL A 51 -1.76 14.09 -11.28
CA VAL A 51 -3.15 14.46 -11.62
C VAL A 51 -3.40 14.37 -13.12
N GLY A 52 -2.48 14.90 -13.94
CA GLY A 52 -2.58 14.86 -15.40
C GLY A 52 -2.40 13.45 -15.95
N TRP A 53 -1.43 12.70 -15.43
CA TRP A 53 -1.17 11.32 -15.85
C TRP A 53 -2.33 10.39 -15.48
N ALA A 54 -2.90 10.51 -14.29
CA ALA A 54 -4.07 9.75 -13.88
C ALA A 54 -5.28 10.03 -14.79
N SER A 55 -5.52 11.31 -15.13
CA SER A 55 -6.56 11.72 -16.07
C SER A 55 -6.34 11.13 -17.47
N ASN A 56 -5.08 10.91 -17.87
CA ASN A 56 -4.70 10.26 -19.12
C ASN A 56 -4.59 8.73 -19.02
N GLY A 57 -5.06 8.13 -17.92
CA GLY A 57 -5.15 6.67 -17.77
C GLY A 57 -3.88 5.99 -17.25
N PHE A 58 -2.90 6.73 -16.70
CA PHE A 58 -1.68 6.13 -16.14
C PHE A 58 -1.98 5.09 -15.05
N CYS A 59 -2.88 5.42 -14.10
CA CYS A 59 -3.20 4.52 -12.99
C CYS A 59 -3.95 3.25 -13.44
N THR A 60 -4.70 3.30 -14.54
CA THR A 60 -5.47 2.17 -15.08
C THR A 60 -4.76 1.43 -16.21
N SER A 61 -3.68 1.99 -16.76
CA SER A 61 -2.91 1.40 -17.86
C SER A 61 -2.39 0.01 -17.53
N THR A 62 -2.59 -0.96 -18.42
CA THR A 62 -1.99 -2.30 -18.32
C THR A 62 -0.53 -2.34 -18.79
N GLY A 63 -0.04 -1.26 -19.43
CA GLY A 63 1.33 -1.15 -19.92
C GLY A 63 2.34 -0.74 -18.84
N TYR A 64 1.88 -0.28 -17.68
CA TYR A 64 2.71 0.03 -16.52
C TYR A 64 2.41 -0.94 -15.38
N SER A 65 3.46 -1.47 -14.76
CA SER A 65 3.30 -2.31 -13.58
C SER A 65 2.77 -1.48 -12.40
N THR A 66 2.16 -2.15 -11.44
CA THR A 66 1.68 -1.52 -10.21
C THR A 66 2.82 -0.84 -9.45
N GLU A 67 4.03 -1.41 -9.50
CA GLU A 67 5.23 -0.85 -8.89
C GLU A 67 5.64 0.47 -9.55
N ILE A 68 5.62 0.56 -10.89
CA ILE A 68 5.91 1.80 -11.62
C ILE A 68 4.88 2.87 -11.27
N LYS A 69 3.59 2.51 -11.24
CA LYS A 69 2.52 3.45 -10.88
C LYS A 69 2.71 4.00 -9.48
N LYS A 70 3.04 3.14 -8.52
CA LYS A 70 3.33 3.53 -7.14
C LYS A 70 4.61 4.35 -7.01
N ALA A 71 5.66 4.04 -7.78
CA ALA A 71 6.91 4.79 -7.72
C ALA A 71 6.74 6.27 -8.11
N TYR A 72 5.84 6.56 -9.07
CA TYR A 72 5.60 7.93 -9.53
C TYR A 72 4.42 8.59 -8.85
N CYS A 73 3.28 7.91 -8.86
CA CYS A 73 1.99 8.46 -8.46
C CYS A 73 1.37 7.61 -7.37
N CYS A 74 2.14 7.39 -6.32
CA CYS A 74 1.75 6.53 -5.21
C CYS A 74 0.40 6.94 -4.64
N LYS A 75 0.25 8.22 -4.28
CA LYS A 75 -0.97 8.76 -3.65
C LYS A 75 -2.10 8.87 -4.67
N THR A 76 -1.80 9.33 -5.88
CA THR A 76 -2.82 9.53 -6.92
C THR A 76 -3.34 8.22 -7.52
N CYS A 77 -2.51 7.17 -7.62
CA CYS A 77 -2.89 5.85 -8.13
C CYS A 77 -3.20 4.82 -7.04
N ALA A 78 -3.34 5.27 -5.78
CA ALA A 78 -3.75 4.44 -4.66
C ALA A 78 -5.19 3.94 -4.79
#